data_AF-A0A1W5XYX0-F1
#
_entry.id   AF-A0A1W5XYX0-F1
#
_cell.length_a   1.000
_cell.length_b   1.000
_cell.length_c   1.000
_cell.angle_alpha   90.00
_cell.angle_beta   90.00
_cell.angle_gamma   90.00
#
_symmetry.space_group_name_H-M   'P 1'
#
loop_
_entity.id
_entity.type
_entity.pdbx_description
1 polymer ?
#
loop_
_entity_poly.entity_id
_entity_poly.type
_entity_poly.pdbx_seq_one_letter_code
_entity_poly.pdbx_strand_id
1 'polypeptide(L)'
;MADRAGYDENFLGVPVPLPRPSSPDVATVTLPYTHFTVVLRPDRRTAAATAVCIDGRQLLEHVPRENGWRFDPRVPEDRQMGDDIYAGNSLDKGHLVRRLDPVWGAAAEAGLANADTFHYTNAAPQADVFNQGKELWQGLENYLLGNAADFDRKLTVLTGPVLHDSDPPYRGVQVPLRFWKVAAFLQDGALAATAYVLDQSPDLSRDFERAMAGATPGAPPPLGAFRTFQVPVSDVVELTSLDLGPLPDADLMPVERAPRERWLRLASHDDIVLGRG
;
A
#
# COMPACT_ATOMS: atom_id res chain seq x y z
N MET A 1 17.09 -15.59 -4.30
CA MET A 1 15.80 -15.18 -3.71
C MET A 1 14.78 -16.33 -3.64
N ALA A 2 15.19 -17.59 -3.80
CA ALA A 2 14.29 -18.75 -3.62
C ALA A 2 14.11 -19.13 -2.13
N ASP A 3 14.87 -18.48 -1.25
CA ASP A 3 14.98 -18.64 0.19
C ASP A 3 14.06 -17.70 0.99
N ARG A 4 13.19 -16.94 0.31
CA ARG A 4 12.26 -15.99 0.93
C ARG A 4 10.94 -16.68 1.25
N ALA A 5 10.58 -16.71 2.53
CA ALA A 5 9.33 -17.31 2.98
C ALA A 5 8.09 -16.52 2.52
N GLY A 6 8.21 -15.20 2.37
CA GLY A 6 7.10 -14.33 2.04
C GLY A 6 6.32 -13.86 3.26
N TYR A 7 5.14 -13.32 2.96
CA TYR A 7 4.04 -13.10 3.89
C TYR A 7 3.49 -14.44 4.43
N ASP A 8 3.27 -14.52 5.75
CA ASP A 8 2.63 -15.65 6.41
C ASP A 8 1.13 -15.35 6.59
N GLU A 9 0.27 -16.07 5.87
CA GLU A 9 -1.18 -15.91 5.92
C GLU A 9 -1.78 -16.25 7.29
N ASN A 10 -1.05 -16.96 8.17
CA ASN A 10 -1.50 -17.29 9.52
C ASN A 10 -0.76 -16.48 10.60
N PHE A 11 -0.08 -15.40 10.23
CA PHE A 11 0.79 -14.64 11.13
C PHE A 11 0.10 -14.15 12.41
N LEU A 12 -1.17 -13.79 12.30
CA LEU A 12 -2.04 -13.33 13.39
C LEU A 12 -2.68 -14.49 14.18
N GLY A 13 -2.36 -15.75 13.89
CA GLY A 13 -3.02 -16.93 14.47
C GLY A 13 -4.40 -17.25 13.89
N VAL A 14 -4.93 -16.38 13.03
CA VAL A 14 -6.11 -16.59 12.20
C VAL A 14 -5.75 -16.31 10.73
N PRO A 15 -6.37 -17.01 9.75
CA PRO A 15 -6.03 -16.81 8.35
C PRO A 15 -6.41 -15.41 7.86
N VAL A 16 -5.43 -14.69 7.32
CA VAL A 16 -5.59 -13.49 6.49
C VAL A 16 -4.87 -13.78 5.16
N PRO A 17 -5.59 -14.29 4.14
CA PRO A 17 -4.98 -14.72 2.89
C PRO A 17 -4.29 -13.59 2.13
N LEU A 18 -3.30 -13.93 1.30
CA LEU A 18 -2.67 -12.97 0.40
C LEU A 18 -3.71 -12.41 -0.60
N PRO A 19 -3.84 -11.09 -0.76
CA PRO A 19 -4.80 -10.51 -1.69
C PRO A 19 -4.54 -10.91 -3.14
N ARG A 20 -5.58 -11.34 -3.85
CA ARG A 20 -5.49 -11.69 -5.26
C ARG A 20 -6.64 -11.09 -6.05
N PRO A 21 -6.44 -10.76 -7.34
CA PRO A 21 -7.57 -10.40 -8.22
C PRO A 21 -8.65 -11.48 -8.17
N SER A 22 -9.90 -11.05 -8.02
CA SER A 22 -11.05 -11.97 -7.96
C SER A 22 -11.33 -12.66 -9.30
N SER A 23 -10.89 -12.04 -10.40
CA SER A 23 -10.96 -12.66 -11.74
C SER A 23 -9.71 -13.50 -12.00
N PRO A 24 -9.85 -14.81 -12.33
CA PRO A 24 -8.72 -15.69 -12.62
C PRO A 24 -7.99 -15.33 -13.93
N ASP A 25 -8.63 -14.56 -14.82
CA ASP A 25 -8.04 -14.13 -16.09
C ASP A 25 -6.97 -13.05 -15.90
N VAL A 26 -6.93 -12.43 -14.72
CA VAL A 26 -5.95 -11.40 -14.38
C VAL A 26 -4.64 -12.08 -13.98
N ALA A 27 -3.70 -12.13 -14.93
CA ALA A 27 -2.39 -12.69 -14.72
C ALA A 27 -1.60 -11.93 -13.63
N THR A 28 -1.08 -12.67 -12.66
CA THR A 28 -0.22 -12.13 -11.60
C THR A 28 1.04 -12.97 -11.42
N VAL A 29 2.08 -12.37 -10.83
CA VAL A 29 3.27 -13.08 -10.37
C VAL A 29 3.41 -12.85 -8.87
N THR A 30 3.41 -13.92 -8.09
CA THR A 30 3.63 -13.87 -6.64
C THR A 30 5.13 -13.87 -6.35
N LEU A 31 5.61 -12.85 -5.65
CA LEU A 31 7.00 -12.64 -5.31
C LEU A 31 7.18 -12.60 -3.79
N PRO A 32 7.53 -13.75 -3.16
CA PRO A 32 7.89 -13.78 -1.75
C PRO A 32 9.19 -12.99 -1.50
N TYR A 33 9.18 -12.16 -0.47
CA TYR A 33 10.35 -11.48 0.12
C TYR A 33 10.41 -11.81 1.62
N THR A 34 11.34 -11.22 2.36
CA THR A 34 11.47 -11.52 3.80
C THR A 34 10.34 -10.80 4.54
N HIS A 35 9.42 -11.55 5.15
CA HIS A 35 8.23 -11.10 5.88
C HIS A 35 7.12 -10.42 5.07
N PHE A 36 7.28 -10.30 3.74
CA PHE A 36 6.23 -9.74 2.89
C PHE A 36 6.19 -10.43 1.53
N THR A 37 5.06 -10.29 0.83
CA THR A 37 4.87 -10.80 -0.52
C THR A 37 4.30 -9.70 -1.40
N VAL A 38 4.81 -9.61 -2.64
CA VAL A 38 4.24 -8.77 -3.69
C VAL A 38 3.42 -9.64 -4.65
N VAL A 39 2.21 -9.19 -4.99
CA VAL A 39 1.39 -9.73 -6.08
C VAL A 39 1.50 -8.78 -7.25
N LEU A 40 2.46 -9.07 -8.14
CA LEU A 40 2.78 -8.23 -9.29
C LEU A 40 1.74 -8.41 -10.40
N ARG A 41 1.36 -7.30 -11.06
CA ARG A 41 0.65 -7.30 -12.35
C ARG A 41 1.62 -7.00 -13.49
N PRO A 42 2.11 -8.02 -14.24
CA PRO A 42 3.13 -7.81 -15.27
C PRO A 42 2.71 -6.90 -16.42
N ASP A 43 1.40 -6.83 -16.69
CA ASP A 43 0.79 -5.93 -17.67
C ASP A 43 0.81 -4.47 -17.19
N ARG A 44 0.64 -4.25 -15.88
CA ARG A 44 0.70 -2.93 -15.24
C ARG A 44 2.10 -2.53 -14.78
N ARG A 45 3.05 -3.48 -14.76
CA ARG A 45 4.44 -3.34 -14.31
C ARG A 45 4.62 -2.90 -12.85
N THR A 46 3.57 -2.97 -12.05
CA THR A 46 3.54 -2.64 -10.62
C THR A 46 2.64 -3.63 -9.88
N ALA A 47 2.65 -3.62 -8.55
CA ALA A 47 1.86 -4.55 -7.76
C ALA A 47 0.35 -4.28 -7.91
N ALA A 48 -0.46 -5.35 -7.96
CA ALA A 48 -1.87 -5.26 -7.59
C ALA A 48 -2.01 -5.07 -6.08
N ALA A 49 -1.20 -5.81 -5.33
CA ALA A 49 -1.21 -5.78 -3.88
C ALA A 49 0.14 -6.21 -3.32
N THR A 50 0.38 -5.83 -2.08
CA THR A 50 1.45 -6.31 -1.21
C THR A 50 0.84 -6.68 0.13
N ALA A 51 1.44 -7.64 0.81
CA ALA A 51 1.07 -8.02 2.17
C ALA A 51 2.34 -8.17 3.01
N VAL A 52 2.39 -7.55 4.19
CA VAL A 52 3.54 -7.61 5.11
C VAL A 52 3.10 -8.03 6.50
N CYS A 53 3.87 -8.93 7.11
CA CYS A 53 3.81 -9.28 8.52
C CYS A 53 4.71 -8.33 9.32
N ILE A 54 4.19 -7.74 10.38
CA ILE A 54 4.93 -6.83 11.25
C ILE A 54 4.89 -7.38 12.67
N ASP A 55 6.05 -7.78 13.21
CA ASP A 55 6.19 -8.14 14.63
C ASP A 55 6.77 -6.96 15.43
N GLY A 56 5.89 -6.18 16.05
CA GLY A 56 6.24 -5.03 16.89
C GLY A 56 7.03 -5.37 18.16
N ARG A 57 7.19 -6.65 18.55
CA ARG A 57 8.08 -7.04 19.66
C ARG A 57 9.52 -7.21 19.21
N GLN A 58 9.71 -7.49 17.92
CA GLN A 58 11.00 -7.85 17.35
C GLN A 58 11.52 -6.80 16.37
N LEU A 59 10.81 -5.67 16.21
CA LEU A 59 11.26 -4.55 15.37
C LEU A 59 12.65 -4.06 15.75
N LEU A 60 13.46 -3.79 14.74
CA LEU A 60 14.76 -3.15 14.91
C LEU A 60 14.68 -1.70 14.44
N GLU A 61 14.81 -0.77 15.39
CA GLU A 61 14.70 0.67 15.12
C GLU A 61 15.88 1.23 14.32
N HIS A 62 17.07 0.62 14.45
CA HIS A 62 18.33 1.15 13.94
C HIS A 62 18.95 0.21 12.89
N VAL A 63 18.35 0.16 11.71
CA VAL A 63 18.94 -0.51 10.54
C VAL A 63 19.40 0.54 9.53
N PRO A 64 20.68 0.50 9.09
CA PRO A 64 21.20 1.41 8.08
C PRO A 64 20.28 1.47 6.87
N ARG A 65 20.07 2.69 6.37
CA ARG A 65 19.24 2.89 5.19
C ARG A 65 19.97 2.32 3.96
N GLU A 66 19.34 1.36 3.32
CA GLU A 66 19.67 0.95 1.95
C GLU A 66 19.13 2.02 0.99
N ASN A 67 19.80 2.28 -0.14
CA ASN A 67 19.30 3.22 -1.14
C ASN A 67 19.34 2.65 -2.57
N GLY A 68 19.87 1.43 -2.75
CA GLY A 68 20.02 0.80 -4.05
C GLY A 68 18.72 0.16 -4.53
N TRP A 69 17.93 0.91 -5.29
CA TRP A 69 16.80 0.33 -6.02
C TRP A 69 17.29 -0.64 -7.10
N ARG A 70 16.59 -1.77 -7.24
CA ARG A 70 16.98 -2.84 -8.17
C ARG A 70 15.76 -3.56 -8.75
N PHE A 71 15.92 -4.09 -9.95
CA PHE A 71 14.93 -5.00 -10.51
C PHE A 71 14.90 -6.32 -9.74
N ASP A 72 13.74 -6.94 -9.66
CA ASP A 72 13.66 -8.32 -9.21
C ASP A 72 14.04 -9.26 -10.37
N PRO A 73 15.08 -10.10 -10.22
CA PRO A 73 15.56 -10.95 -11.32
C PRO A 73 14.61 -12.10 -11.66
N ARG A 74 13.56 -12.35 -10.86
CA ARG A 74 12.53 -13.37 -11.11
C ARG A 74 11.52 -12.91 -12.16
N VAL A 75 11.51 -11.63 -12.50
CA VAL A 75 10.60 -11.03 -13.47
C VAL A 75 11.41 -10.31 -14.54
N PRO A 76 11.06 -10.41 -15.83
CA PRO A 76 11.70 -9.60 -16.87
C PRO A 76 11.65 -8.09 -16.57
N GLU A 77 12.69 -7.34 -16.93
CA GLU A 77 12.76 -5.90 -16.66
C GLU A 77 11.63 -5.12 -17.35
N ASP A 78 11.20 -5.54 -18.55
CA ASP A 78 10.08 -4.94 -19.29
C ASP A 78 8.70 -5.20 -18.66
N ARG A 79 8.65 -5.99 -17.59
CA ARG A 79 7.45 -6.30 -16.79
C ARG A 79 7.48 -5.66 -15.40
N GLN A 80 8.43 -4.75 -15.17
CA GLN A 80 8.58 -3.96 -13.94
C GLN A 80 8.78 -2.48 -14.30
N MET A 81 8.36 -1.57 -13.43
CA MET A 81 8.71 -0.15 -13.58
C MET A 81 10.17 0.05 -13.17
N GLY A 82 11.01 0.58 -14.05
CA GLY A 82 12.41 0.87 -13.75
C GLY A 82 12.65 2.32 -13.36
N ASP A 83 13.92 2.70 -13.21
CA ASP A 83 14.32 4.09 -12.94
C ASP A 83 13.88 5.08 -14.03
N ASP A 84 13.72 4.58 -15.26
CA ASP A 84 13.26 5.32 -16.43
C ASP A 84 11.87 5.97 -16.22
N ILE A 85 11.04 5.40 -15.34
CA ILE A 85 9.75 5.99 -14.97
C ILE A 85 9.91 7.19 -14.03
N TYR A 86 10.96 7.24 -13.22
CA TYR A 86 11.15 8.22 -12.14
C TYR A 86 12.18 9.30 -12.48
N ALA A 87 12.99 9.10 -13.52
CA ALA A 87 14.07 10.01 -13.87
C ALA A 87 13.56 11.35 -14.43
N GLY A 88 13.97 12.46 -13.82
CA GLY A 88 13.70 13.81 -14.33
C GLY A 88 12.22 14.22 -14.25
N ASN A 89 11.52 13.78 -13.20
CA ASN A 89 10.16 14.18 -12.87
C ASN A 89 9.97 14.25 -11.34
N SER A 90 8.76 14.58 -10.89
CA SER A 90 8.34 14.66 -9.49
C SER A 90 7.73 13.37 -8.94
N LEU A 91 7.94 12.23 -9.63
CA LEU A 91 7.50 10.93 -9.14
C LEU A 91 8.60 10.30 -8.30
N ASP A 92 8.28 10.06 -7.03
CA ASP A 92 9.06 9.25 -6.14
C ASP A 92 8.77 7.76 -6.33
N LYS A 93 9.77 6.94 -6.01
CA LYS A 93 9.66 5.49 -5.87
C LYS A 93 8.94 5.17 -4.55
N GLY A 94 7.63 5.39 -4.56
CA GLY A 94 6.75 5.19 -3.42
C GLY A 94 6.72 3.74 -3.00
N HIS A 95 7.20 3.44 -1.79
CA HIS A 95 7.18 2.10 -1.23
C HIS A 95 5.74 1.65 -0.97
N LEU A 96 5.37 0.45 -1.41
CA LEU A 96 4.10 -0.19 -1.07
C LEU A 96 4.19 -0.87 0.30
N VAL A 97 5.15 -1.78 0.47
CA VAL A 97 5.63 -2.21 1.81
C VAL A 97 6.68 -1.21 2.26
N ARG A 98 6.45 -0.53 3.38
CA ARG A 98 7.41 0.47 3.86
C ARG A 98 8.67 -0.22 4.36
N ARG A 99 9.77 0.51 4.23
CA ARG A 99 11.11 0.04 4.58
C ARG A 99 11.22 -0.64 5.94
N LEU A 100 10.59 -0.11 6.99
CA LEU A 100 10.74 -0.61 8.36
C LEU A 100 9.69 -1.64 8.77
N ASP A 101 8.61 -1.81 8.01
CA ASP A 101 7.53 -2.75 8.35
C ASP A 101 8.03 -4.20 8.48
N PRO A 102 8.84 -4.73 7.55
CA PRO A 102 9.30 -6.11 7.65
C PRO A 102 10.59 -6.26 8.48
N VAL A 103 11.09 -5.19 9.13
CA VAL A 103 12.42 -5.15 9.74
C VAL A 103 12.36 -5.57 11.20
N TRP A 104 12.15 -6.87 11.40
CA TRP A 104 12.09 -7.49 12.71
C TRP A 104 12.81 -8.85 12.72
N GLY A 105 13.07 -9.40 13.91
CA GLY A 105 13.73 -10.69 14.08
C GLY A 105 15.25 -10.59 14.21
N ALA A 106 15.96 -11.62 13.76
CA ALA A 106 17.42 -11.65 13.85
C ALA A 106 18.04 -10.57 12.94
N ALA A 107 19.14 -9.94 13.36
CA ALA A 107 19.74 -8.82 12.63
C ALA A 107 20.05 -9.12 11.14
N ALA A 108 20.46 -10.35 10.82
CA ALA A 108 20.70 -10.76 9.43
C ALA A 108 19.40 -10.83 8.61
N GLU A 109 18.33 -11.36 9.19
CA GLU A 109 17.00 -11.46 8.57
C GLU A 109 16.36 -10.08 8.41
N ALA A 110 16.40 -9.25 9.45
CA ALA A 110 15.91 -7.87 9.41
C ALA A 110 16.68 -7.01 8.40
N GLY A 111 18.00 -7.17 8.31
CA GLY A 111 18.82 -6.51 7.29
C GLY A 111 18.44 -6.94 5.87
N LEU A 112 18.09 -8.21 5.70
CA LEU A 112 17.64 -8.77 4.43
C LEU A 112 16.25 -8.26 4.03
N ALA A 113 15.32 -8.21 4.98
CA ALA A 113 14.00 -7.62 4.81
C ALA A 113 14.07 -6.14 4.42
N ASN A 114 14.92 -5.36 5.11
CA ASN A 114 15.16 -3.96 4.76
C ASN A 114 15.70 -3.81 3.33
N ALA A 115 16.62 -4.68 2.90
CA ALA A 115 17.15 -4.64 1.54
C ALA A 115 16.10 -5.11 0.50
N ASP A 116 15.22 -6.04 0.86
CA ASP A 116 14.16 -6.53 -0.02
C ASP A 116 13.14 -5.44 -0.37
N THR A 117 12.91 -4.43 0.49
CA THR A 117 11.94 -3.36 0.20
C THR A 117 12.35 -2.43 -0.94
N PHE A 118 13.62 -2.47 -1.37
CA PHE A 118 14.17 -1.65 -2.45
C PHE A 118 14.11 -2.33 -3.83
N HIS A 119 13.26 -3.34 -4.01
CA HIS A 119 12.96 -3.85 -5.34
C HIS A 119 11.86 -3.01 -5.99
N TYR A 120 11.99 -2.72 -7.29
CA TYR A 120 11.02 -1.93 -8.05
C TYR A 120 9.61 -2.53 -8.07
N THR A 121 9.47 -3.85 -7.92
CA THR A 121 8.20 -4.56 -7.73
C THR A 121 7.44 -4.12 -6.48
N ASN A 122 8.14 -3.59 -5.47
CA ASN A 122 7.56 -3.00 -4.26
C ASN A 122 7.35 -1.47 -4.39
N ALA A 123 7.52 -0.90 -5.59
CA ALA A 123 7.31 0.51 -5.84
C ALA A 123 6.11 0.78 -6.74
N ALA A 124 5.53 1.96 -6.53
CA ALA A 124 4.60 2.57 -7.46
C ALA A 124 4.92 4.08 -7.61
N PRO A 125 4.58 4.72 -8.74
CA PRO A 125 4.82 6.14 -8.94
C PRO A 125 3.92 6.96 -8.04
N GLN A 126 4.55 7.71 -7.14
CA GLN A 126 3.90 8.55 -6.15
C GLN A 126 4.42 9.98 -6.30
N ALA A 127 3.56 10.99 -6.35
CA ALA A 127 4.01 12.38 -6.36
C ALA A 127 4.89 12.66 -5.13
N ASP A 128 5.96 13.41 -5.29
CA ASP A 128 6.92 13.71 -4.21
C ASP A 128 6.27 14.37 -2.99
N VAL A 129 5.38 15.34 -3.17
CA VAL A 129 4.60 15.98 -2.11
C VAL A 129 3.74 14.94 -1.36
N PHE A 130 3.21 13.95 -2.08
CA PHE A 130 2.41 12.86 -1.52
C PHE A 130 3.28 11.86 -0.74
N ASN A 131 4.39 11.41 -1.33
CA ASN A 131 5.30 10.45 -0.71
C ASN A 131 6.06 11.05 0.48
N GLN A 132 6.32 12.37 0.47
CA GLN A 132 7.11 13.07 1.49
C GLN A 132 6.26 13.79 2.54
N GLY A 133 4.97 14.05 2.26
CA GLY A 133 3.96 14.61 3.19
C GLY A 133 3.54 13.67 4.33
N LYS A 134 4.49 12.87 4.82
CA LYS A 134 4.38 11.67 5.65
C LYS A 134 3.69 11.81 7.01
N GLU A 135 3.27 12.99 7.43
CA GLU A 135 2.79 13.23 8.80
C GLU A 135 1.53 12.41 9.13
N LEU A 136 0.57 12.35 8.22
CA LEU A 136 -0.67 11.60 8.46
C LEU A 136 -0.48 10.08 8.35
N TRP A 137 0.31 9.63 7.37
CA TRP A 137 0.53 8.22 7.08
C TRP A 137 1.47 7.55 8.07
N GLN A 138 2.61 8.18 8.38
CA GLN A 138 3.46 7.72 9.46
C GLN A 138 2.76 7.85 10.82
N GLY A 139 1.91 8.88 11.00
CA GLY A 139 1.06 9.03 12.17
C GLY A 139 0.07 7.87 12.35
N LEU A 140 -0.64 7.48 11.28
CA LEU A 140 -1.56 6.34 11.27
C LEU A 140 -0.86 5.04 11.65
N GLU A 141 0.35 4.83 11.15
CA GLU A 141 1.09 3.59 11.39
C GLU A 141 1.74 3.56 12.77
N ASN A 142 2.20 4.71 13.29
CA ASN A 142 2.59 4.84 14.69
C ASN A 142 1.38 4.67 15.63
N TYR A 143 0.19 5.10 15.23
CA TYR A 143 -1.05 4.92 15.98
C TYR A 143 -1.52 3.46 15.99
N LEU A 144 -1.47 2.76 14.85
CA LEU A 144 -1.80 1.33 14.76
C LEU A 144 -0.78 0.46 15.49
N LEU A 145 0.53 0.76 15.35
CA LEU A 145 1.59 0.09 16.11
C LEU A 145 1.54 0.44 17.62
N GLY A 146 1.13 1.67 17.94
CA GLY A 146 0.94 2.16 19.31
C GLY A 146 -0.24 1.50 20.02
N ASN A 147 -1.38 1.33 19.35
CA ASN A 147 -2.53 0.58 19.89
C ASN A 147 -2.26 -0.93 19.97
N ALA A 148 -1.51 -1.49 19.01
CA ALA A 148 -1.02 -2.88 19.10
C ALA A 148 -0.06 -3.11 20.29
N ALA A 149 0.37 -2.06 20.99
CA ALA A 149 1.12 -2.21 22.23
C ALA A 149 0.26 -2.74 23.38
N ASP A 150 -1.06 -2.53 23.35
CA ASP A 150 -2.01 -2.99 24.37
C ASP A 150 -2.62 -4.37 24.04
N PHE A 151 -2.61 -4.78 22.77
CA PHE A 151 -3.15 -6.05 22.29
C PHE A 151 -2.23 -6.64 21.22
N ASP A 152 -1.64 -7.81 21.49
CA ASP A 152 -0.68 -8.58 20.67
C ASP A 152 -0.04 -7.79 19.50
N ARG A 153 1.23 -7.38 19.69
CA ARG A 153 2.05 -6.49 18.85
C ARG A 153 2.26 -6.92 17.38
N LYS A 154 1.48 -7.85 16.86
CA LYS A 154 1.50 -8.31 15.48
C LYS A 154 0.46 -7.58 14.64
N LEU A 155 0.90 -7.08 13.49
CA LEU A 155 0.04 -6.45 12.50
C LEU A 155 0.28 -7.09 11.13
N THR A 156 -0.79 -7.30 10.38
CA THR A 156 -0.71 -7.53 8.94
C THR A 156 -1.14 -6.26 8.23
N VAL A 157 -0.35 -5.82 7.25
CA VAL A 157 -0.71 -4.68 6.41
C VAL A 157 -0.76 -5.09 4.96
N LEU A 158 -1.90 -4.85 4.33
CA LEU A 158 -2.14 -5.03 2.91
C LEU A 158 -2.11 -3.66 2.23
N THR A 159 -1.41 -3.51 1.11
CA THR A 159 -1.27 -2.21 0.44
C THR A 159 -1.09 -2.36 -1.05
N GLY A 160 -1.68 -1.46 -1.83
CA GLY A 160 -1.49 -1.42 -3.27
C GLY A 160 -2.01 -0.13 -3.91
N PRO A 161 -1.71 0.08 -5.19
CA PRO A 161 -2.44 1.04 -6.02
C PRO A 161 -3.85 0.54 -6.33
N VAL A 162 -4.75 1.48 -6.63
CA VAL A 162 -5.98 1.19 -7.37
C VAL A 162 -5.64 1.21 -8.85
N LEU A 163 -5.67 0.04 -9.49
CA LEU A 163 -5.29 -0.14 -10.90
C LEU A 163 -6.51 0.03 -11.79
N HIS A 164 -6.81 1.26 -12.19
CA HIS A 164 -7.94 1.56 -13.05
C HIS A 164 -7.52 1.60 -14.52
N ASP A 165 -8.42 1.22 -15.44
CA ASP A 165 -8.12 1.23 -16.88
C ASP A 165 -7.93 2.64 -17.44
N SER A 166 -8.52 3.64 -16.77
CA SER A 166 -8.35 5.06 -17.11
C SER A 166 -7.14 5.71 -16.43
N ASP A 167 -6.29 4.95 -15.75
CA ASP A 167 -5.08 5.50 -15.16
C ASP A 167 -4.22 6.14 -16.26
N PRO A 168 -3.72 7.36 -16.03
CA PRO A 168 -3.02 8.13 -17.05
C PRO A 168 -1.79 7.41 -17.61
N PRO A 169 -1.64 7.34 -18.94
CA PRO A 169 -0.44 6.80 -19.55
C PRO A 169 0.75 7.74 -19.31
N TYR A 170 1.90 7.19 -18.96
CA TYR A 170 3.14 7.90 -18.76
C TYR A 170 4.32 6.97 -19.06
N ARG A 171 5.21 7.35 -19.99
CA ARG A 171 6.42 6.59 -20.36
C ARG A 171 6.20 5.08 -20.55
N GLY A 172 5.09 4.70 -21.19
CA GLY A 172 4.78 3.30 -21.49
C GLY A 172 4.16 2.49 -20.34
N VAL A 173 3.80 3.14 -19.23
CA VAL A 173 3.02 2.56 -18.13
C VAL A 173 1.78 3.40 -17.81
N GLN A 174 0.91 2.92 -16.93
CA GLN A 174 -0.24 3.67 -16.42
C GLN A 174 -0.02 4.02 -14.96
N VAL A 175 0.02 5.32 -14.64
CA VAL A 175 0.30 5.84 -13.30
C VAL A 175 -0.98 5.80 -12.46
N PRO A 176 -1.02 5.01 -11.37
CA PRO A 176 -2.21 4.94 -10.52
C PRO A 176 -2.53 6.29 -9.87
N LEU A 177 -3.80 6.68 -9.85
CA LEU A 177 -4.23 7.94 -9.19
C LEU A 177 -4.51 7.77 -7.70
N ARG A 178 -4.76 6.54 -7.26
CA ARG A 178 -5.14 6.22 -5.88
C ARG A 178 -4.36 5.04 -5.34
N PHE A 179 -4.21 5.02 -4.03
CA PHE A 179 -3.65 3.90 -3.27
C PHE A 179 -4.62 3.51 -2.17
N TRP A 180 -4.47 2.27 -1.70
CA TRP A 180 -5.26 1.74 -0.60
C TRP A 180 -4.36 1.04 0.39
N LYS A 181 -4.80 0.98 1.65
CA LYS A 181 -4.20 0.13 2.69
C LYS A 181 -5.29 -0.45 3.57
N VAL A 182 -5.11 -1.71 3.94
CA VAL A 182 -5.92 -2.38 4.96
C VAL A 182 -4.97 -2.89 6.04
N ALA A 183 -5.22 -2.51 7.28
CA ALA A 183 -4.51 -2.98 8.45
C ALA A 183 -5.36 -4.02 9.16
N ALA A 184 -4.78 -5.18 9.50
CA ALA A 184 -5.46 -6.29 10.17
C ALA A 184 -4.68 -6.73 11.41
N PHE A 185 -5.36 -6.86 12.53
CA PHE A 185 -4.79 -7.17 13.84
C PHE A 185 -5.78 -7.95 14.70
N LEU A 186 -5.36 -8.39 15.89
CA LEU A 186 -6.26 -8.94 16.89
C LEU A 186 -6.66 -7.86 17.89
N GLN A 187 -7.97 -7.72 18.12
CA GLN A 187 -8.54 -6.91 19.19
C GLN A 187 -9.40 -7.81 20.06
N ASP A 188 -9.08 -7.91 21.36
CA ASP A 188 -9.73 -8.81 22.31
C ASP A 188 -9.81 -10.29 21.83
N GLY A 189 -8.80 -10.73 21.09
CA GLY A 189 -8.70 -12.08 20.52
C GLY A 189 -9.54 -12.32 19.26
N ALA A 190 -10.25 -11.31 18.75
CA ALA A 190 -10.97 -11.36 17.49
C ALA A 190 -10.21 -10.62 16.39
N LEU A 191 -10.35 -11.09 15.13
CA LEU A 191 -9.81 -10.39 13.97
C LEU A 191 -10.52 -9.03 13.83
N ALA A 192 -9.73 -7.98 13.64
CA ALA A 192 -10.19 -6.62 13.40
C ALA A 192 -9.43 -6.02 12.21
N ALA A 193 -10.09 -5.12 11.47
CA ALA A 193 -9.51 -4.46 10.32
C ALA A 193 -9.91 -2.98 10.22
N THR A 194 -9.03 -2.17 9.63
CA THR A 194 -9.35 -0.80 9.17
C THR A 194 -8.81 -0.59 7.77
N ALA A 195 -9.50 0.23 6.97
CA ALA A 195 -9.12 0.51 5.59
C ALA A 195 -9.01 2.00 5.29
N TYR A 196 -8.12 2.32 4.35
CA TYR A 196 -7.81 3.68 3.94
C TYR A 196 -7.63 3.77 2.44
N VAL A 197 -8.10 4.88 1.86
CA VAL A 197 -7.84 5.25 0.47
C VAL A 197 -7.15 6.61 0.43
N LEU A 198 -6.14 6.69 -0.41
CA LEU A 198 -5.34 7.89 -0.64
C LEU A 198 -5.51 8.32 -2.09
N ASP A 199 -5.82 9.59 -2.32
CA ASP A 199 -5.97 10.18 -3.66
C ASP A 199 -4.86 11.21 -3.91
N GLN A 200 -3.94 10.88 -4.83
CA GLN A 200 -2.83 11.73 -5.25
C GLN A 200 -3.13 12.56 -6.51
N SER A 201 -4.33 12.42 -7.10
CA SER A 201 -4.72 13.21 -8.28
C SER A 201 -4.57 14.73 -8.13
N PRO A 202 -4.77 15.35 -6.94
CA PRO A 202 -4.56 16.78 -6.78
C PRO A 202 -3.10 17.23 -6.87
N ASP A 203 -2.14 16.34 -6.60
CA ASP A 203 -0.72 16.67 -6.59
C ASP A 203 -0.03 16.35 -7.92
N LEU A 204 -0.54 15.35 -8.66
CA LEU A 204 -0.03 15.00 -9.99
C LEU A 204 -0.22 16.13 -11.01
N SER A 205 -1.28 16.92 -10.90
CA SER A 205 -1.67 17.95 -11.89
C SER A 205 -0.60 19.01 -12.20
N ARG A 206 0.30 19.37 -11.28
CA ARG A 206 1.31 20.42 -11.57
C ARG A 206 2.34 20.00 -12.63
N ASP A 207 2.75 18.74 -12.63
CA ASP A 207 3.66 18.19 -13.64
C ASP A 207 2.93 17.40 -14.72
N PHE A 208 1.78 16.81 -14.40
CA PHE A 208 0.92 16.12 -15.36
C PHE A 208 0.30 17.10 -16.36
N GLU A 209 -0.09 18.33 -15.97
CA GLU A 209 -0.52 19.36 -16.94
C GLU A 209 0.62 19.85 -17.84
N ARG A 210 1.85 19.92 -17.32
CA ARG A 210 3.04 20.26 -18.13
C ARG A 210 3.41 19.15 -19.12
N ALA A 211 3.24 17.88 -18.73
CA ALA A 211 3.46 16.72 -19.58
C ALA A 211 2.31 16.46 -20.58
N MET A 212 1.08 16.88 -20.24
CA MET A 212 -0.14 16.75 -21.05
C MET A 212 -0.53 18.01 -21.83
N ALA A 213 0.42 18.93 -22.06
CA ALA A 213 0.23 20.11 -22.90
C ALA A 213 -0.19 19.69 -24.33
N GLY A 214 -1.51 19.60 -24.52
CA GLY A 214 -2.19 18.96 -25.66
C GLY A 214 -3.67 18.66 -25.42
N ALA A 215 -4.15 18.65 -24.17
CA ALA A 215 -5.59 18.57 -23.87
C ALA A 215 -6.23 19.97 -23.74
N THR A 216 -7.33 20.21 -24.47
CA THR A 216 -8.12 21.47 -24.46
C THR A 216 -9.24 21.42 -23.39
N PRO A 217 -9.74 22.59 -22.94
CA PRO A 217 -10.15 22.86 -21.55
C PRO A 217 -11.62 22.59 -21.17
N GLY A 218 -11.81 22.32 -19.87
CA GLY A 218 -13.07 22.25 -19.13
C GLY A 218 -12.77 21.97 -17.65
N ALA A 219 -12.26 22.98 -16.94
CA ALA A 219 -11.50 22.81 -15.70
C ALA A 219 -12.28 22.18 -14.52
N PRO A 220 -11.71 21.19 -13.81
CA PRO A 220 -12.06 20.87 -12.43
C PRO A 220 -11.47 21.92 -11.45
N PRO A 221 -11.99 22.02 -10.21
CA PRO A 221 -11.66 23.09 -9.27
C PRO A 221 -10.20 23.06 -8.78
N PRO A 222 -9.71 24.16 -8.15
CA PRO A 222 -8.30 24.30 -7.77
C PRO A 222 -7.83 23.21 -6.80
N LEU A 223 -6.60 22.79 -7.05
CA LEU A 223 -5.85 21.74 -6.39
C LEU A 223 -5.57 22.10 -4.93
N GLY A 224 -5.79 21.14 -4.03
CA GLY A 224 -5.38 21.18 -2.63
C GLY A 224 -4.63 19.89 -2.28
N ALA A 225 -3.97 19.84 -1.10
CA ALA A 225 -3.20 18.69 -0.64
C ALA A 225 -3.95 17.35 -0.81
N PHE A 226 -3.22 16.26 -1.09
CA PHE A 226 -3.74 14.89 -1.15
C PHE A 226 -4.78 14.60 -0.06
N ARG A 227 -5.73 13.73 -0.39
CA ARG A 227 -6.82 13.39 0.51
C ARG A 227 -6.67 11.95 0.98
N THR A 228 -6.56 11.79 2.29
CA THR A 228 -6.64 10.49 2.94
C THR A 228 -8.06 10.31 3.46
N PHE A 229 -8.61 9.13 3.23
CA PHE A 229 -9.92 8.75 3.72
C PHE A 229 -9.80 7.45 4.49
N GLN A 230 -10.46 7.36 5.64
CA GLN A 230 -10.88 6.06 6.16
C GLN A 230 -12.11 5.62 5.37
N VAL A 231 -12.11 4.37 4.93
CA VAL A 231 -13.18 3.78 4.11
C VAL A 231 -13.55 2.41 4.66
N PRO A 232 -14.75 1.89 4.33
CA PRO A 232 -15.05 0.49 4.57
C PRO A 232 -14.10 -0.42 3.78
N VAL A 233 -13.70 -1.55 4.36
CA VAL A 233 -12.88 -2.57 3.69
C VAL A 233 -13.60 -3.09 2.42
N SER A 234 -14.93 -3.16 2.44
CA SER A 234 -15.74 -3.52 1.26
C SER A 234 -15.55 -2.57 0.08
N ASP A 235 -15.33 -1.28 0.35
CA ASP A 235 -15.10 -0.29 -0.72
C ASP A 235 -13.72 -0.48 -1.35
N VAL A 236 -12.73 -0.96 -0.58
CA VAL A 236 -11.43 -1.37 -1.14
C VAL A 236 -11.60 -2.59 -2.05
N VAL A 237 -12.42 -3.58 -1.65
CA VAL A 237 -12.76 -4.73 -2.50
C VAL A 237 -13.39 -4.26 -3.82
N GLU A 238 -14.36 -3.35 -3.76
CA GLU A 238 -15.03 -2.80 -4.96
C GLU A 238 -14.05 -2.05 -5.86
N LEU A 239 -13.25 -1.14 -5.31
CA LEU A 239 -12.28 -0.33 -6.06
C LEU A 239 -11.21 -1.16 -6.76
N THR A 240 -10.77 -2.25 -6.13
CA THR A 240 -9.58 -2.99 -6.56
C THR A 240 -9.92 -4.31 -7.25
N SER A 241 -11.15 -4.80 -7.07
CA SER A 241 -11.55 -6.15 -7.47
C SER A 241 -10.59 -7.23 -6.93
N LEU A 242 -10.08 -7.02 -5.73
CA LEU A 242 -9.25 -7.98 -4.99
C LEU A 242 -10.11 -8.72 -3.97
N ASP A 243 -9.84 -10.02 -3.83
CA ASP A 243 -10.30 -10.79 -2.69
C ASP A 243 -9.43 -10.44 -1.47
N LEU A 244 -10.08 -9.87 -0.44
CA LEU A 244 -9.45 -9.53 0.85
C LEU A 244 -9.84 -10.54 1.96
N GLY A 245 -10.40 -11.69 1.58
CA GLY A 245 -10.77 -12.78 2.48
C GLY A 245 -11.74 -12.31 3.57
N PRO A 246 -11.42 -12.54 4.87
CA PRO A 246 -12.34 -12.26 5.97
C PRO A 246 -12.38 -10.78 6.40
N LEU A 247 -11.52 -9.93 5.83
CA LEU A 247 -11.33 -8.55 6.31
C LEU A 247 -12.57 -7.66 6.19
N PRO A 248 -13.43 -7.77 5.15
CA PRO A 248 -14.70 -7.02 5.12
C PRO A 248 -15.61 -7.30 6.32
N ASP A 249 -15.66 -8.54 6.82
CA ASP A 249 -16.49 -8.92 7.96
C ASP A 249 -15.87 -8.52 9.32
N ALA A 250 -14.56 -8.25 9.32
CA ALA A 250 -13.77 -7.82 10.47
C ALA A 250 -13.57 -6.29 10.55
N ASP A 251 -14.19 -5.53 9.65
CA ASP A 251 -14.04 -4.08 9.58
C ASP A 251 -14.57 -3.38 10.84
N LEU A 252 -13.76 -2.48 11.39
CA LEU A 252 -14.14 -1.63 12.52
C LEU A 252 -14.86 -0.35 12.09
N MET A 253 -14.91 0.00 10.80
CA MET A 253 -15.65 1.18 10.37
C MET A 253 -17.18 0.94 10.44
N PRO A 254 -17.97 1.79 11.13
CA PRO A 254 -19.42 1.62 11.21
C PRO A 254 -20.11 1.66 9.84
N VAL A 255 -20.95 0.67 9.54
CA VAL A 255 -21.65 0.51 8.25
C VAL A 255 -22.76 1.58 8.05
N GLU A 256 -23.17 2.30 9.11
CA GLU A 256 -24.32 3.21 9.16
C GLU A 256 -24.11 4.59 8.50
N ARG A 257 -23.52 4.65 7.29
CA ARG A 257 -23.46 5.90 6.50
C ARG A 257 -24.05 5.73 5.11
N ALA A 258 -24.76 6.76 4.63
CA ALA A 258 -25.24 6.84 3.25
C ALA A 258 -24.05 6.75 2.26
N PRO A 259 -24.22 6.21 1.04
CA PRO A 259 -23.09 5.92 0.13
C PRO A 259 -22.16 7.10 -0.16
N ARG A 260 -22.68 8.34 -0.15
CA ARG A 260 -21.88 9.57 -0.36
C ARG A 260 -21.13 10.08 0.87
N GLU A 261 -21.43 9.56 2.05
CA GLU A 261 -20.84 9.96 3.35
C GLU A 261 -20.00 8.84 3.99
N ARG A 262 -19.85 7.70 3.29
CA ARG A 262 -19.09 6.53 3.78
C ARG A 262 -17.60 6.77 3.91
N TRP A 263 -17.01 7.63 3.10
CA TRP A 263 -15.57 7.92 3.17
C TRP A 263 -15.34 9.08 4.13
N LEU A 264 -14.67 8.81 5.25
CA LEU A 264 -14.33 9.83 6.22
C LEU A 264 -12.98 10.44 5.85
N ARG A 265 -12.99 11.70 5.40
CA ARG A 265 -11.73 12.42 5.15
C ARG A 265 -11.00 12.62 6.48
N LEU A 266 -9.73 12.23 6.50
CA LEU A 266 -8.84 12.37 7.65
C LEU A 266 -7.97 13.61 7.48
N ALA A 267 -7.95 14.47 8.50
CA ALA A 267 -7.02 15.57 8.67
C ALA A 267 -5.93 15.24 9.71
N SER A 268 -6.22 14.32 10.64
CA SER A 268 -5.29 13.73 11.61
C SER A 268 -5.62 12.25 11.88
N HIS A 269 -4.81 11.55 12.69
CA HIS A 269 -5.12 10.19 13.14
C HIS A 269 -6.26 10.15 14.17
N ASP A 270 -6.52 11.27 14.88
CA ASP A 270 -7.63 11.38 15.84
C ASP A 270 -9.01 11.34 15.16
N ASP A 271 -9.04 11.55 13.83
CA ASP A 271 -10.27 11.48 13.04
C ASP A 271 -10.71 10.02 12.76
N ILE A 272 -9.87 9.02 13.07
CA ILE A 272 -10.17 7.60 12.80
C ILE A 272 -11.32 7.15 13.69
N VAL A 273 -12.34 6.56 13.06
CA VAL A 273 -13.49 5.98 13.76
C VAL A 273 -13.31 4.47 13.86
N LEU A 274 -13.32 3.94 15.08
CA LEU A 274 -13.31 2.52 15.37
C LEU A 274 -14.64 2.16 16.05
N GLY A 275 -15.38 1.24 15.46
CA GLY A 275 -16.64 0.73 15.95
C GLY A 275 -16.51 -0.73 16.35
N ARG A 276 -16.55 -0.99 17.65
CA ARG A 276 -17.35 -2.03 18.32
C ARG A 276 -17.19 -1.89 19.83
N GLY A 277 -18.26 -1.39 20.46
CA GLY A 277 -18.58 -1.52 21.88
C GLY A 277 -20.03 -1.98 21.98
#